data_AF-A0AAW6CLC1-F1
#
_entry.id   AF-A0AAW6CLC1-F1
#
_cell.length_a   1.000
_cell.length_b   1.000
_cell.length_c   1.000
_cell.angle_alpha   90.00
_cell.angle_beta   90.00
_cell.angle_gamma   90.00
#
_symmetry.space_group_name_H-M   'P 1'
#
loop_
_entity.id
_entity.type
_entity.pdbx_description
1 polymer ?
#
loop_
_entity_poly.entity_id
_entity_poly.type
_entity_poly.pdbx_seq_one_letter_code
_entity_poly.pdbx_strand_id
1 'polypeptide(L)'
;MLINESGLVRRIKRAYKSAGYAVAAEGDCMTIYTEQWYIQCKRAAIPRKVLATIVEHMGMIPDTEPVSIVKDGEPQLIMPEVAADEIEHWRTGERTDAVTMATVIMQGYQIFQPDGGGACYGVSLLDLGIMEREMVEHGAAAVIDGDRLLWHEDTEVVAMHAVRKARSSWAKEWERAVWNALEGVDLHKEEA
;
A
#
# COMPACT_ATOMS: atom_id res chain seq x y z
N MET A 1 14.08 -1.17 7.78
CA MET A 1 12.84 -1.96 8.03
C MET A 1 11.71 -1.09 7.58
N LEU A 2 11.00 -1.57 6.57
CA LEU A 2 9.99 -0.83 5.83
C LEU A 2 8.63 -0.88 6.54
N ILE A 3 8.32 -2.00 7.19
CA ILE A 3 7.00 -2.28 7.77
C ILE A 3 6.91 -1.84 9.23
N ASN A 4 5.93 -0.99 9.54
CA ASN A 4 5.55 -0.64 10.91
C ASN A 4 4.55 -1.68 11.49
N GLU A 5 4.98 -2.41 12.52
CA GLU A 5 4.16 -3.47 13.15
C GLU A 5 2.79 -2.96 13.62
N SER A 6 2.76 -1.83 14.33
CA SER A 6 1.54 -1.34 14.95
C SER A 6 0.52 -0.86 13.91
N GLY A 7 1.01 -0.19 12.87
CA GLY A 7 0.18 0.26 11.77
C GLY A 7 -0.34 -0.88 10.92
N LEU A 8 0.50 -1.88 10.59
CA LEU A 8 0.06 -3.08 9.87
C LEU A 8 -0.99 -3.86 10.66
N VAL A 9 -0.80 -4.07 11.96
CA VAL A 9 -1.83 -4.70 12.83
C VAL A 9 -3.14 -3.93 12.78
N ARG A 10 -3.09 -2.60 12.90
CA ARG A 10 -4.30 -1.75 12.84
C ARG A 10 -5.00 -1.89 11.48
N ARG A 11 -4.24 -1.98 10.38
CA ARG A 11 -4.79 -2.13 9.03
C ARG A 11 -5.38 -3.51 8.78
N ILE A 12 -4.74 -4.58 9.22
CA ILE A 12 -5.29 -5.94 9.15
C ILE A 12 -6.59 -6.01 9.96
N LYS A 13 -6.64 -5.48 11.20
CA LYS A 13 -7.87 -5.47 12.01
C LYS A 13 -9.00 -4.65 11.38
N ARG A 14 -8.67 -3.59 10.63
CA ARG A 14 -9.67 -2.82 9.87
C ARG A 14 -10.15 -3.59 8.64
N ALA A 15 -9.23 -4.17 7.88
CA ALA A 15 -9.53 -4.98 6.70
C ALA A 15 -10.47 -6.14 7.06
N TYR A 16 -10.13 -6.90 8.12
CA TYR A 16 -10.96 -7.99 8.66
C TYR A 16 -12.41 -7.58 8.91
N LYS A 17 -12.64 -6.41 9.53
CA LYS A 17 -13.99 -5.89 9.84
C LYS A 17 -14.75 -5.34 8.63
N SER A 18 -14.13 -5.29 7.46
CA SER A 18 -14.69 -4.71 6.23
C SER A 18 -14.72 -5.76 5.11
N ALA A 19 -13.91 -5.59 4.05
CA ALA A 19 -13.86 -6.49 2.91
C ALA A 19 -13.01 -7.74 3.13
N GLY A 20 -12.28 -7.84 4.25
CA GLY A 20 -11.30 -8.90 4.50
C GLY A 20 -9.91 -8.57 3.97
N TYR A 21 -9.02 -9.55 4.06
CA TYR A 21 -7.64 -9.51 3.57
C TYR A 21 -7.19 -10.92 3.18
N ALA A 22 -6.22 -11.02 2.29
CA ALA A 22 -5.63 -12.28 1.88
C ALA A 22 -4.23 -12.45 2.46
N VAL A 23 -3.85 -13.70 2.70
CA VAL A 23 -2.50 -14.11 3.12
C VAL A 23 -2.03 -15.22 2.20
N ALA A 24 -0.85 -15.05 1.62
CA ALA A 24 -0.20 -16.07 0.80
C ALA A 24 1.21 -16.34 1.34
N ALA A 25 1.60 -17.60 1.43
CA ALA A 25 2.95 -18.02 1.77
C ALA A 25 3.59 -18.65 0.53
N GLU A 26 4.66 -18.03 0.02
CA GLU A 26 5.39 -18.51 -1.14
C GLU A 26 6.87 -18.60 -0.82
N GLY A 27 7.41 -19.81 -0.82
CA GLY A 27 8.81 -20.06 -0.43
C GLY A 27 9.11 -19.59 1.00
N ASP A 28 10.09 -18.72 1.16
CA ASP A 28 10.46 -18.10 2.44
C ASP A 28 9.76 -16.76 2.69
N CYS A 29 8.84 -16.35 1.81
CA CYS A 29 8.11 -15.09 1.89
C CYS A 29 6.66 -15.29 2.35
N MET A 30 6.14 -14.28 3.04
CA MET A 30 4.74 -14.15 3.36
C MET A 30 4.23 -12.82 2.82
N THR A 31 3.09 -12.89 2.15
CA THR A 31 2.41 -11.76 1.53
C THR A 31 1.07 -11.55 2.23
N ILE A 32 0.74 -10.31 2.56
CA ILE A 32 -0.56 -9.92 3.12
C ILE A 32 -1.09 -8.77 2.28
N TYR A 33 -2.30 -8.89 1.76
CA TYR A 33 -2.83 -7.87 0.86
C TYR A 33 -4.34 -7.72 0.97
N THR A 34 -4.80 -6.58 0.48
CA THR A 34 -6.21 -6.19 0.35
C THR A 34 -6.38 -5.56 -1.03
N GLU A 35 -7.59 -5.09 -1.35
CA GLU A 35 -7.81 -4.26 -2.53
C GLU A 35 -7.13 -2.88 -2.47
N GLN A 36 -6.51 -2.48 -1.35
CA GLN A 36 -6.00 -1.10 -1.16
C GLN A 36 -4.49 -1.04 -0.91
N TRP A 37 -3.91 -2.11 -0.36
CA TRP A 37 -2.51 -2.18 -0.01
C TRP A 37 -2.04 -3.63 -0.01
N TYR A 38 -0.73 -3.78 -0.17
CA TYR A 38 0.00 -5.03 -0.28
C TYR A 38 1.29 -4.92 0.52
N ILE A 39 1.64 -5.97 1.26
CA ILE A 39 2.97 -6.15 1.85
C ILE A 39 3.51 -7.53 1.53
N GLN A 40 4.81 -7.62 1.35
CA GLN A 40 5.55 -8.88 1.29
C GLN A 40 6.84 -8.72 2.07
N CYS A 41 7.17 -9.71 2.89
CA CYS A 41 8.51 -9.85 3.45
C CYS A 41 8.86 -11.31 3.73
N LYS A 42 10.11 -11.56 4.10
CA LYS A 42 10.51 -12.88 4.59
C LYS A 42 9.65 -13.29 5.78
N ARG A 43 9.24 -14.55 5.82
CA ARG A 43 8.44 -15.13 6.91
C ARG A 43 9.11 -14.96 8.28
N ALA A 44 10.43 -15.00 8.33
CA ALA A 44 11.22 -14.76 9.55
C ALA A 44 11.21 -13.27 10.00
N ALA A 45 10.92 -12.34 9.10
CA ALA A 45 10.85 -10.91 9.36
C ALA A 45 9.43 -10.40 9.67
N ILE A 46 8.38 -11.22 9.43
CA ILE A 46 7.00 -10.83 9.76
C ILE A 46 6.89 -10.51 11.26
N PRO A 47 6.39 -9.33 11.63
CA PRO A 47 6.23 -8.96 13.04
C PRO A 47 5.32 -9.93 13.81
N ARG A 48 5.71 -10.30 15.04
CA ARG A 48 5.00 -11.33 15.82
C ARG A 48 3.54 -10.95 16.11
N LYS A 49 3.25 -9.66 16.32
CA LYS A 49 1.86 -9.21 16.55
C LYS A 49 0.99 -9.32 15.30
N VAL A 50 1.59 -9.26 14.10
CA VAL A 50 0.89 -9.50 12.84
C VAL A 50 0.47 -10.96 12.75
N LEU A 51 1.40 -11.90 13.00
CA LEU A 51 1.08 -13.34 13.04
C LEU A 51 0.01 -13.65 14.09
N ALA A 52 0.13 -13.10 15.30
CA ALA A 52 -0.87 -13.28 16.35
C ALA A 52 -2.25 -12.75 15.93
N THR A 53 -2.31 -11.64 15.18
CA THR A 53 -3.56 -11.08 14.65
C THR A 53 -4.17 -11.99 13.57
N ILE A 54 -3.36 -12.61 12.71
CA ILE A 54 -3.84 -13.59 11.73
C ILE A 54 -4.43 -14.80 12.46
N VAL A 55 -3.72 -15.34 13.45
CA VAL A 55 -4.21 -16.45 14.29
C VAL A 55 -5.50 -16.07 15.02
N GLU A 56 -5.63 -14.84 15.52
CA GLU A 56 -6.85 -14.32 16.14
C GLU A 56 -8.04 -14.34 15.15
N HIS A 57 -7.80 -14.07 13.87
CA HIS A 57 -8.85 -13.99 12.85
C HIS A 57 -9.23 -15.33 12.21
N MET A 58 -8.27 -16.25 12.03
CA MET A 58 -8.51 -17.52 11.31
C MET A 58 -8.09 -18.79 12.06
N GLY A 59 -7.59 -18.68 13.28
CA GLY A 59 -7.23 -19.81 14.16
C GLY A 59 -5.84 -20.42 13.91
N MET A 60 -5.21 -20.15 12.77
CA MET A 60 -3.87 -20.66 12.43
C MET A 60 -3.11 -19.71 11.50
N ILE A 61 -1.83 -19.96 11.26
CA ILE A 61 -1.03 -19.22 10.27
C ILE A 61 -1.07 -20.02 8.96
N PRO A 62 -1.40 -19.39 7.81
CA PRO A 62 -1.29 -20.05 6.51
C PRO A 62 0.15 -20.45 6.18
N ASP A 63 0.33 -21.68 5.72
CA ASP A 63 1.66 -22.26 5.48
C ASP A 63 1.94 -22.57 4.00
N THR A 64 0.91 -22.84 3.21
CA THR A 64 1.06 -23.32 1.82
C THR A 64 0.04 -22.68 0.89
N GLU A 65 -1.25 -22.89 1.12
CA GLU A 65 -2.28 -22.34 0.24
C GLU A 65 -2.63 -20.89 0.61
N PRO A 66 -2.83 -20.00 -0.38
CA PRO A 66 -3.33 -18.65 -0.14
C PRO A 66 -4.75 -18.68 0.42
N VAL A 67 -5.02 -17.81 1.41
CA VAL A 67 -6.30 -17.79 2.13
C VAL A 67 -6.86 -16.37 2.18
N SER A 68 -8.14 -16.22 1.86
CA SER A 68 -8.93 -15.01 2.11
C SER A 68 -9.61 -15.09 3.49
N ILE A 69 -9.50 -14.01 4.26
CA ILE A 69 -9.94 -13.93 5.66
C ILE A 69 -10.87 -12.71 5.82
N VAL A 70 -12.12 -12.96 6.20
CA VAL A 70 -13.16 -11.93 6.42
C VAL A 70 -13.90 -12.20 7.73
N LYS A 71 -14.38 -11.14 8.37
CA LYS A 71 -15.12 -11.25 9.64
C LYS A 71 -16.43 -12.01 9.47
N ASP A 72 -16.72 -12.84 10.46
CA ASP A 72 -17.94 -13.68 10.56
C ASP A 72 -18.09 -14.69 9.39
N GLY A 73 -17.03 -14.90 8.59
CA GLY A 73 -16.95 -15.91 7.54
C GLY A 73 -15.84 -16.92 7.82
N GLU A 74 -16.03 -18.15 7.32
CA GLU A 74 -14.96 -19.14 7.33
C GLU A 74 -13.83 -18.72 6.37
N PRO A 75 -12.55 -18.89 6.74
CA PRO A 75 -11.44 -18.63 5.82
C PRO A 75 -11.59 -19.44 4.52
N GLN A 76 -11.38 -18.79 3.38
CA GLN A 76 -11.58 -19.39 2.06
C GLN A 76 -10.25 -19.55 1.33
N LEU A 77 -10.01 -20.72 0.74
CA LEU A 77 -8.85 -20.95 -0.11
C LEU A 77 -8.99 -20.13 -1.40
N ILE A 78 -7.93 -19.45 -1.78
CA ILE A 78 -7.81 -18.77 -3.07
C ILE A 78 -7.05 -19.72 -3.99
N MET A 79 -7.52 -19.87 -5.23
CA MET A 79 -6.83 -20.65 -6.24
C MET A 79 -5.40 -20.10 -6.43
N PRO A 80 -4.34 -20.92 -6.38
CA PRO A 80 -2.96 -20.43 -6.41
C PRO A 80 -2.64 -19.51 -7.59
N GLU A 81 -3.17 -19.82 -8.77
CA GLU A 81 -3.03 -18.99 -9.98
C GLU A 81 -3.68 -17.62 -9.83
N VAL A 82 -4.84 -17.53 -9.18
CA VAL A 82 -5.53 -16.25 -8.93
C VAL A 82 -4.73 -15.41 -7.94
N ALA A 83 -4.25 -16.03 -6.87
CA ALA A 83 -3.40 -15.34 -5.90
C ALA A 83 -2.08 -14.87 -6.54
N ALA A 84 -1.48 -15.68 -7.40
CA ALA A 84 -0.26 -15.32 -8.13
C ALA A 84 -0.49 -14.10 -9.05
N ASP A 85 -1.59 -14.10 -9.82
CA ASP A 85 -1.96 -12.98 -10.69
C ASP A 85 -2.21 -11.69 -9.88
N GLU A 86 -2.92 -11.78 -8.74
CA GLU A 86 -3.15 -10.65 -7.84
C GLU A 86 -1.84 -10.10 -7.25
N ILE A 87 -0.95 -10.99 -6.80
CA ILE A 87 0.37 -10.61 -6.25
C ILE A 87 1.26 -9.99 -7.33
N GLU A 88 1.25 -10.54 -8.55
CA GLU A 88 1.99 -10.01 -9.68
C GLU A 88 1.50 -8.61 -10.06
N HIS A 89 0.19 -8.40 -10.07
CA HIS A 89 -0.43 -7.10 -10.35
C HIS A 89 0.06 -5.98 -9.39
N TRP A 90 0.25 -6.31 -8.11
CA TRP A 90 0.77 -5.34 -7.13
C TRP A 90 2.20 -4.88 -7.41
N ARG A 91 3.02 -5.71 -8.07
CA ARG A 91 4.47 -5.52 -8.19
C ARG A 91 4.93 -5.11 -9.59
N THR A 92 4.12 -5.41 -10.60
CA THR A 92 4.42 -5.24 -12.01
C THR A 92 3.49 -4.23 -12.67
N GLY A 93 3.92 -3.71 -13.82
CA GLY A 93 3.22 -2.65 -14.55
C GLY A 93 4.20 -1.67 -15.19
N GLU A 94 3.66 -0.68 -15.90
CA GLU A 94 4.43 0.43 -16.45
C GLU A 94 5.02 1.26 -15.29
N ARG A 95 6.33 1.52 -15.36
CA ARG A 95 7.02 2.33 -14.35
C ARG A 95 7.26 3.73 -14.89
N THR A 96 6.88 4.74 -14.12
CA THR A 96 7.23 6.14 -14.39
C THR A 96 8.26 6.63 -13.37
N ASP A 97 8.57 7.92 -13.41
CA ASP A 97 9.49 8.56 -12.47
C ASP A 97 9.11 8.25 -11.02
N ALA A 98 10.15 8.02 -10.20
CA ALA A 98 9.97 7.81 -8.78
C ALA A 98 9.46 9.09 -8.11
N VAL A 99 8.72 8.93 -7.02
CA VAL A 99 8.10 10.03 -6.28
C VAL A 99 8.53 10.01 -4.83
N THR A 100 8.68 11.19 -4.25
CA THR A 100 9.01 11.40 -2.84
C THR A 100 7.86 12.11 -2.15
N MET A 101 7.81 12.02 -0.82
CA MET A 101 6.74 12.63 -0.03
C MET A 101 6.84 14.16 -0.10
N ALA A 102 5.78 14.81 -0.58
CA ALA A 102 5.67 16.26 -0.56
C ALA A 102 5.21 16.75 0.84
N THR A 103 5.38 18.04 1.13
CA THR A 103 4.92 18.62 2.41
C THR A 103 3.39 18.74 2.53
N VAL A 104 2.67 18.48 1.44
CA VAL A 104 1.23 18.71 1.34
C VAL A 104 0.42 17.46 1.72
N ILE A 105 -0.54 17.65 2.62
CA ILE A 105 -1.63 16.72 2.87
C ILE A 105 -2.92 17.32 2.30
N MET A 106 -3.60 16.57 1.44
CA MET A 106 -4.84 17.00 0.79
C MET A 106 -5.95 15.98 1.05
N GLN A 107 -7.02 16.40 1.72
CA GLN A 107 -8.23 15.59 1.96
C GLN A 107 -7.95 14.21 2.59
N GLY A 108 -6.98 14.12 3.49
CA GLY A 108 -6.59 12.87 4.15
C GLY A 108 -5.62 11.99 3.36
N TYR A 109 -5.13 12.49 2.21
CA TYR A 109 -4.07 11.87 1.43
C TYR A 109 -2.77 12.65 1.63
N GLN A 110 -1.71 11.93 1.98
CA GLN A 110 -0.35 12.44 1.83
C GLN A 110 -0.01 12.49 0.35
N ILE A 111 0.48 13.62 -0.13
CA ILE A 111 0.87 13.78 -1.54
C ILE A 111 2.31 13.33 -1.73
N PHE A 112 2.53 12.61 -2.82
CA PHE A 112 3.83 12.28 -3.39
C PHE A 112 3.93 12.89 -4.78
N GLN A 113 5.12 13.38 -5.11
CA GLN A 113 5.40 14.05 -6.37
C GLN A 113 6.84 13.75 -6.83
N PRO A 114 7.12 13.67 -8.14
CA PRO A 114 8.49 13.64 -8.62
C PRO A 114 9.26 14.91 -8.22
N ASP A 115 10.58 14.80 -8.14
CA ASP A 115 11.45 15.96 -7.96
C ASP A 115 11.29 16.93 -9.13
N GLY A 116 11.13 18.24 -8.85
CA GLY A 116 10.89 19.26 -9.87
C GLY A 116 9.42 19.44 -10.27
N GLY A 117 8.49 18.73 -9.60
CA GLY A 117 7.05 18.90 -9.77
C GLY A 117 6.39 17.89 -10.72
N GLY A 118 5.15 18.18 -11.11
CA GLY A 118 4.37 17.34 -12.02
C GLY A 118 3.34 16.46 -11.32
N ALA A 119 3.14 15.24 -11.82
CA ALA A 119 2.04 14.37 -11.41
C ALA A 119 2.00 14.14 -9.88
N CYS A 120 0.83 14.33 -9.28
CA CYS A 120 0.61 14.17 -7.85
C CYS A 120 -0.12 12.87 -7.57
N TYR A 121 0.37 12.13 -6.58
CA TYR A 121 -0.13 10.83 -6.15
C TYR A 121 -0.51 10.92 -4.68
N GLY A 122 -1.79 10.73 -4.35
CA GLY A 122 -2.25 10.77 -2.97
C GLY A 122 -2.38 9.38 -2.38
N VAL A 123 -1.64 9.10 -1.31
CA VAL A 123 -1.81 7.87 -0.52
C VAL A 123 -2.52 8.20 0.78
N SER A 124 -3.51 7.38 1.12
CA SER A 124 -4.28 7.50 2.35
C SER A 124 -3.36 7.49 3.57
N LEU A 125 -3.49 8.50 4.44
CA LEU A 125 -2.71 8.59 5.70
C LEU A 125 -2.91 7.35 6.59
N LEU A 126 -4.05 6.68 6.46
CA LEU A 126 -4.33 5.47 7.22
C LEU A 126 -3.53 4.28 6.69
N ASP A 127 -3.38 4.17 5.37
CA ASP A 127 -2.63 3.08 4.73
C ASP A 127 -1.12 3.29 4.88
N LEU A 128 -0.65 4.54 4.77
CA LEU A 128 0.75 4.91 5.06
C LEU A 128 1.21 4.51 6.47
N GLY A 129 0.29 4.40 7.43
CA GLY A 129 0.61 3.89 8.75
C GLY A 129 1.23 2.49 8.75
N ILE A 130 1.04 1.69 7.69
CA ILE A 130 1.69 0.37 7.51
C ILE A 130 3.21 0.49 7.44
N MET A 131 3.73 1.64 7.02
CA MET A 131 5.16 1.85 6.80
C MET A 131 5.81 2.58 7.98
N GLU A 132 7.10 2.31 8.19
CA GLU A 132 7.90 3.11 9.12
C GLU A 132 8.02 4.54 8.62
N ARG A 133 7.83 5.49 9.55
CA ARG A 133 7.71 6.92 9.23
C ARG A 133 8.93 7.46 8.48
N GLU A 134 10.12 7.08 8.92
CA GLU A 134 11.39 7.48 8.27
C GLU A 134 11.44 7.06 6.80
N MET A 135 10.93 5.85 6.49
CA MET A 135 10.90 5.33 5.13
C MET A 135 9.87 6.04 4.25
N VAL A 136 8.76 6.52 4.84
CA VAL A 136 7.78 7.34 4.14
C VAL A 136 8.33 8.74 3.87
N GLU A 137 8.98 9.36 4.86
CA GLU A 137 9.44 10.74 4.81
C GLU A 137 10.69 10.93 3.93
N HIS A 138 11.57 9.92 3.86
CA HIS A 138 12.86 10.01 3.18
C HIS A 138 13.06 8.99 2.05
N GLY A 139 12.14 8.03 1.91
CA GLY A 139 12.17 7.05 0.83
C GLY A 139 11.52 7.55 -0.45
N ALA A 140 11.96 7.00 -1.58
CA ALA A 140 11.30 7.15 -2.87
C ALA A 140 10.40 5.94 -3.16
N ALA A 141 9.24 6.19 -3.76
CA ALA A 141 8.33 5.16 -4.25
C ALA A 141 8.43 5.05 -5.77
N ALA A 142 8.45 3.83 -6.29
CA ALA A 142 8.18 3.60 -7.71
C ALA A 142 6.68 3.78 -7.97
N VAL A 143 6.34 4.50 -9.03
CA VAL A 143 4.97 4.57 -9.54
C VAL A 143 4.75 3.39 -10.49
N ILE A 144 3.70 2.62 -10.25
CA ILE A 144 3.30 1.48 -11.09
C ILE A 144 1.91 1.78 -11.69
N ASP A 145 1.79 1.67 -13.01
CA ASP A 145 0.57 1.93 -13.82
C ASP A 145 -0.10 3.30 -13.57
N GLY A 146 0.58 4.21 -12.87
CA GLY A 146 0.06 5.51 -12.50
C GLY A 146 -0.97 5.53 -11.36
N ASP A 147 -1.22 4.39 -10.71
CA ASP A 147 -2.24 4.25 -9.65
C ASP A 147 -1.78 3.45 -8.42
N ARG A 148 -0.53 2.98 -8.40
CA ARG A 148 0.09 2.31 -7.25
C ARG A 148 1.47 2.93 -6.96
N LEU A 149 1.75 3.15 -5.67
CA LEU A 149 3.10 3.47 -5.20
C LEU A 149 3.69 2.24 -4.52
N LEU A 150 4.92 1.89 -4.90
CA LEU A 150 5.64 0.72 -4.41
C LEU A 150 6.97 1.14 -3.80
N TRP A 151 7.17 0.76 -2.54
CA TRP A 151 8.45 0.87 -1.83
C TRP A 151 9.05 -0.52 -1.68
N HIS A 152 10.38 -0.56 -1.77
CA HIS A 152 11.15 -1.78 -1.61
C HIS A 152 12.41 -1.46 -0.80
N GLU A 153 12.69 -2.29 0.20
CA GLU A 153 13.92 -2.26 0.98
C GLU A 153 14.33 -3.71 1.28
N ASP A 154 15.51 -4.12 0.84
CA ASP A 154 16.00 -5.51 0.95
C ASP A 154 14.97 -6.54 0.46
N THR A 155 14.31 -7.23 1.39
CA THR A 155 13.32 -8.29 1.14
C THR A 155 11.90 -7.86 1.47
N GLU A 156 11.70 -6.61 1.89
CA GLU A 156 10.40 -6.04 2.21
C GLU A 156 9.89 -5.22 1.03
N VAL A 157 8.62 -5.45 0.69
CA VAL A 157 7.89 -4.69 -0.32
C VAL A 157 6.61 -4.21 0.32
N VAL A 158 6.30 -2.93 0.15
CA VAL A 158 4.99 -2.36 0.49
C VAL A 158 4.49 -1.63 -0.75
N ALA A 159 3.28 -1.95 -1.18
CA ALA A 159 2.61 -1.23 -2.25
C ALA A 159 1.23 -0.76 -1.79
N MET A 160 0.81 0.40 -2.25
CA MET A 160 -0.48 1.00 -1.90
C MET A 160 -1.09 1.64 -3.14
N HIS A 161 -2.41 1.58 -3.26
CA HIS A 161 -3.08 2.39 -4.25
C HIS A 161 -2.88 3.88 -3.97
N ALA A 162 -2.69 4.62 -5.05
CA ALA A 162 -2.57 6.06 -5.04
C ALA A 162 -3.69 6.68 -5.88
N VAL A 163 -4.32 7.70 -5.30
CA VAL A 163 -5.35 8.48 -5.99
C VAL A 163 -4.69 9.55 -6.83
N ARG A 164 -5.20 9.75 -8.04
CA ARG A 164 -4.91 10.91 -8.89
C ARG A 164 -6.19 11.64 -9.27
N LYS A 165 -6.66 12.57 -8.43
CA LYS A 165 -7.95 13.26 -8.70
C LYS A 165 -7.90 14.15 -9.93
N ALA A 166 -6.71 14.62 -10.34
CA ALA A 166 -6.49 15.35 -11.59
C ALA A 166 -7.01 14.58 -12.83
N ARG A 167 -6.88 13.25 -12.84
CA ARG A 167 -7.30 12.37 -13.95
C ARG A 167 -8.58 11.58 -13.66
N SER A 168 -9.15 11.69 -12.47
CA SER A 168 -10.33 10.93 -12.08
C SER A 168 -11.59 11.52 -12.71
N SER A 169 -12.34 10.68 -13.44
CA SER A 169 -13.67 11.03 -13.98
C SER A 169 -14.74 11.18 -12.90
N TRP A 170 -14.52 10.59 -11.73
CA TRP A 170 -15.45 10.61 -10.58
C TRP A 170 -15.19 11.73 -9.57
N ALA A 171 -14.02 12.38 -9.65
CA ALA A 171 -13.69 13.51 -8.78
C ALA A 171 -14.61 14.72 -9.07
N LYS A 172 -14.99 15.44 -8.02
CA LYS A 172 -15.72 16.71 -8.19
C LYS A 172 -14.85 17.71 -8.94
N GLU A 173 -15.46 18.60 -9.70
CA GLU A 173 -14.74 19.58 -10.53
C GLU A 173 -13.73 20.40 -9.71
N TRP A 174 -14.13 20.87 -8.53
CA TRP A 174 -13.22 21.62 -7.65
C TRP A 174 -12.07 20.77 -7.11
N GLU A 175 -12.27 19.47 -6.85
CA GLU A 175 -11.19 18.58 -6.41
C GLU A 175 -10.18 18.41 -7.54
N ARG A 176 -10.66 18.20 -8.77
CA ARG A 176 -9.81 18.12 -9.95
C ARG A 176 -9.04 19.42 -10.16
N ALA A 177 -9.69 20.57 -10.00
CA ALA A 177 -9.06 21.88 -10.15
C ALA A 177 -7.92 22.08 -9.13
N VAL A 178 -8.13 21.73 -7.86
CA VAL A 178 -7.08 21.82 -6.84
C VAL A 178 -5.93 20.86 -7.14
N TRP A 179 -6.23 19.62 -7.54
CA TRP A 179 -5.17 18.66 -7.87
C TRP A 179 -4.38 19.07 -9.11
N ASN A 180 -5.03 19.61 -10.14
CA ASN A 180 -4.34 20.19 -11.29
C ASN A 180 -3.43 21.36 -10.89
N ALA A 181 -3.85 22.18 -9.93
CA ALA A 181 -3.02 23.26 -9.41
C ALA A 181 -1.79 22.73 -8.65
N LEU A 182 -1.95 21.68 -7.84
CA LEU A 182 -0.83 20.99 -7.18
C LEU A 182 0.14 20.40 -8.20
N GLU A 183 -0.36 19.80 -9.28
CA GLU A 183 0.51 19.25 -10.34
C GLU A 183 1.25 20.34 -11.14
N GLY A 184 0.79 21.60 -11.08
CA GLY A 184 1.40 22.74 -11.76
C GLY A 184 2.55 23.41 -11.01
N VAL A 185 2.87 22.95 -9.81
CA VAL A 185 3.95 23.50 -8.97
C VAL A 185 4.88 22.39 -8.49
N ASP A 186 6.11 22.78 -8.15
CA ASP A 186 7.06 21.90 -7.45
C ASP A 186 6.80 22.01 -5.94
N LEU A 187 6.24 20.95 -5.35
CA LEU A 187 5.86 20.90 -3.94
C LEU A 187 7.04 20.62 -2.99
N HIS A 188 8.21 20.30 -3.55
CA HIS A 188 9.44 20.08 -2.78
C HIS A 188 10.27 21.35 -2.62
N LYS A 189 9.97 22.37 -3.42
CA LYS A 189 10.72 23.62 -3.41
C LYS A 189 10.41 24.44 -2.16
N GLU A 190 11.44 24.70 -1.36
CA GLU A 190 11.37 25.72 -0.30
C GLU A 190 11.26 27.12 -0.94
N GLU A 191 10.37 27.97 -0.43
CA GLU A 191 10.30 29.37 -0.84
C GLU A 191 11.64 30.06 -0.50
N ALA A 192 12.23 30.72 -1.50
CA ALA A 192 13.50 31.44 -1.40
C ALA A 192 13.38 32.77 -0.66
#